data_AF-A0A957AL22-F1
#
_entry.id   AF-A0A957AL22-F1
#
_cell.length_a   1.000
_cell.length_b   1.000
_cell.length_c   1.000
_cell.angle_alpha   90.00
_cell.angle_beta   90.00
_cell.angle_gamma   90.00
#
_symmetry.space_group_name_H-M   'P 1'
#
loop_
_entity.id
_entity.type
_entity.pdbx_description
1 polymer ?
#
loop_
_entity_poly.entity_id
_entity_poly.type
_entity_poly.pdbx_seq_one_letter_code
_entity_poly.pdbx_strand_id
1 'polypeptide(L)'
;MMLLRILAALGGVIVIVLAFTWALQVLIVRNAAPPPLARMVFRAVRTMMYAIGNLPVLKPRREQIWALYVTVSLLAVITISVVQILVGYTLVFYGISNDDLRMSYVNSVSSLSVLGFGGLPSNVFQSTLALAEAFTGPIFVALLIAYLANMNSAISQRQSQVRSIEVKVGAANSGPELLERALAGPGLGAMTAIWQDWTTEFVQAEASFTTVEGYLLVYSPGMHVRWLADAQMVLDAASLRNTVIDLPADP
;
A
#
# COMPACT_ATOMS: atom_id res chain seq x y z
N MET A 1 -12.14 35.05 -23.75
CA MET A 1 -10.89 34.88 -22.97
C MET A 1 -11.13 34.74 -21.46
N MET A 2 -11.93 35.61 -20.82
CA MET A 2 -12.19 35.54 -19.37
C MET A 2 -12.91 34.24 -18.93
N LEU A 3 -13.93 33.79 -19.67
CA LEU A 3 -14.64 32.54 -19.38
C LEU A 3 -13.72 31.31 -19.39
N LEU A 4 -12.81 31.22 -20.37
CA LEU A 4 -11.84 30.13 -20.49
C LEU A 4 -10.92 30.05 -19.28
N ARG A 5 -10.47 31.20 -18.78
CA ARG A 5 -9.60 31.32 -17.60
C ARG A 5 -10.31 30.91 -16.31
N ILE A 6 -11.58 31.31 -16.15
CA ILE A 6 -12.41 30.87 -15.02
C ILE A 6 -12.62 29.36 -15.06
N LEU A 7 -12.94 28.79 -16.22
CA LEU A 7 -13.10 27.35 -16.39
C LEU A 7 -11.79 26.60 -16.13
N ALA A 8 -10.65 27.13 -16.56
CA ALA A 8 -9.34 26.57 -16.27
C ALA A 8 -9.04 26.57 -14.77
N ALA A 9 -9.28 27.68 -14.07
CA ALA A 9 -9.10 27.75 -12.62
C ALA A 9 -9.98 26.73 -11.87
N LEU A 10 -11.26 26.65 -12.22
CA LEU A 10 -12.20 25.68 -11.63
C LEU A 10 -11.75 24.24 -11.92
N GLY A 11 -11.37 23.95 -13.16
CA GLY A 11 -10.82 22.65 -13.55
C GLY A 11 -9.56 22.30 -12.76
N GLY A 12 -8.66 23.26 -12.57
CA GLY A 12 -7.45 23.09 -11.77
C GLY A 12 -7.75 22.74 -10.31
N VAL A 13 -8.69 23.45 -9.66
CA VAL A 13 -9.14 23.14 -8.30
C VAL A 13 -9.74 21.74 -8.22
N ILE A 14 -10.57 21.34 -9.19
CA ILE A 14 -11.15 19.99 -9.25
C ILE A 14 -10.05 18.93 -9.35
N VAL A 15 -9.03 19.15 -10.19
CA VAL A 15 -7.90 18.21 -10.33
C VAL A 15 -7.13 18.08 -9.02
N ILE A 16 -6.88 19.19 -8.30
CA ILE A 16 -6.20 19.17 -6.99
C ILE A 16 -7.02 18.38 -5.98
N VAL A 17 -8.32 18.66 -5.86
CA VAL A 17 -9.21 17.96 -4.92
C VAL A 17 -9.26 16.47 -5.23
N LEU A 18 -9.37 16.10 -6.51
CA LEU A 18 -9.34 14.70 -6.92
C LEU A 18 -8.01 14.05 -6.51
N ALA A 19 -6.87 14.69 -6.80
CA ALA A 19 -5.53 14.21 -6.45
C ALA A 19 -5.39 13.91 -4.95
N PHE A 20 -5.83 14.81 -4.08
CA PHE A 20 -5.85 14.58 -2.64
C PHE A 20 -6.82 13.45 -2.27
N THR A 21 -8.03 13.44 -2.81
CA THR A 21 -9.07 12.48 -2.43
C THR A 21 -8.60 11.03 -2.64
N TRP A 22 -8.07 10.71 -3.82
CA TRP A 22 -7.65 9.34 -4.10
C TRP A 22 -6.36 8.97 -3.36
N ALA A 23 -5.43 9.91 -3.19
CA ALA A 23 -4.19 9.67 -2.45
C ALA A 23 -4.46 9.44 -0.96
N LEU A 24 -5.34 10.22 -0.34
CA LEU A 24 -5.75 10.03 1.06
C LEU A 24 -6.50 8.72 1.25
N GLN A 25 -7.35 8.33 0.30
CA GLN A 25 -8.01 7.00 0.31
C GLN A 25 -6.99 5.86 0.27
N VAL A 26 -5.90 6.01 -0.49
CA VAL A 26 -4.85 4.98 -0.58
C VAL A 26 -3.93 4.98 0.65
N LEU A 27 -3.55 6.16 1.16
CA LEU A 27 -2.48 6.32 2.14
C LEU A 27 -2.96 6.48 3.59
N ILE A 28 -4.21 6.90 3.84
CA ILE A 28 -4.70 7.17 5.20
C ILE A 28 -5.86 6.24 5.56
N VAL A 29 -6.84 6.08 4.66
CA VAL A 29 -8.07 5.39 5.00
C VAL A 29 -7.80 3.89 5.12
N ARG A 30 -7.72 3.42 6.36
CA ARG A 30 -7.67 2.00 6.68
C ARG A 30 -8.97 1.36 6.18
N ASN A 31 -8.84 0.24 5.49
CA ASN A 31 -9.93 -0.56 4.92
C ASN A 31 -10.68 0.04 3.72
N ALA A 32 -10.14 1.08 3.06
CA ALA A 32 -10.70 1.54 1.79
C ALA A 32 -10.46 0.52 0.67
N ALA A 33 -11.49 0.30 -0.15
CA ALA A 33 -11.29 -0.34 -1.44
C ALA A 33 -10.47 0.59 -2.35
N PRO A 34 -9.51 0.06 -3.13
CA PRO A 34 -8.67 0.89 -3.97
C PRO A 34 -9.53 1.64 -5.01
N PRO A 35 -9.40 2.98 -5.13
CA PRO A 35 -10.15 3.74 -6.10
C PRO A 35 -9.82 3.28 -7.53
N PRO A 36 -10.68 3.54 -8.53
CA PRO A 36 -10.47 3.12 -9.91
C PRO A 36 -9.10 3.50 -10.47
N LEU A 37 -8.63 4.72 -10.20
CA LEU A 37 -7.30 5.19 -10.58
C LEU A 37 -6.19 4.37 -9.91
N ALA A 38 -6.27 4.14 -8.60
CA ALA A 38 -5.28 3.30 -7.91
C ALA A 38 -5.25 1.87 -8.48
N ARG A 39 -6.41 1.27 -8.75
CA ARG A 39 -6.48 -0.06 -9.40
C ARG A 39 -5.81 -0.06 -10.77
N MET A 40 -5.98 0.99 -11.57
CA MET A 40 -5.31 1.15 -12.86
C MET A 40 -3.79 1.25 -12.68
N VAL A 41 -3.33 2.08 -11.74
CA VAL A 41 -1.90 2.24 -11.41
C VAL A 41 -1.28 0.93 -10.96
N PHE A 42 -1.91 0.24 -10.01
CA PHE A 42 -1.39 -1.04 -9.50
C PHE A 42 -1.33 -2.10 -10.59
N ARG A 43 -2.33 -2.17 -11.48
CA ARG A 43 -2.30 -3.06 -12.65
C ARG A 43 -1.17 -2.69 -13.61
N ALA A 44 -0.97 -1.41 -13.90
CA ALA A 44 0.09 -0.94 -14.78
C ALA A 44 1.48 -1.30 -14.21
N VAL A 45 1.71 -1.01 -12.93
CA VAL A 45 2.95 -1.39 -12.23
C VAL A 45 3.13 -2.90 -12.24
N ARG A 46 2.08 -3.68 -11.95
CA ARG A 46 2.15 -5.15 -11.98
C ARG A 46 2.54 -5.67 -13.35
N THR A 47 1.93 -5.17 -14.42
CA THR A 47 2.25 -5.57 -15.80
C THR A 47 3.69 -5.21 -16.15
N MET A 48 4.14 -4.01 -15.77
CA MET A 48 5.53 -3.58 -15.94
C MET A 48 6.50 -4.52 -15.21
N MET A 49 6.25 -4.83 -13.93
CA MET A 49 7.12 -5.71 -13.15
C MET A 49 7.08 -7.15 -13.63
N TYR A 50 5.94 -7.65 -14.10
CA TYR A 50 5.82 -8.97 -14.72
C TYR A 50 6.65 -9.05 -16.00
N ALA A 51 6.58 -8.03 -16.85
CA ALA A 51 7.39 -7.95 -18.07
C ALA A 51 8.88 -7.94 -17.74
N ILE A 52 9.32 -7.13 -16.76
CA ILE A 52 10.71 -7.05 -16.32
C ILE A 52 11.18 -8.38 -15.71
N GLY A 53 10.39 -8.99 -14.82
CA GLY A 53 10.74 -10.24 -14.14
C GLY A 53 10.77 -11.46 -15.06
N ASN A 54 10.15 -11.39 -16.24
CA ASN A 54 10.19 -12.44 -17.25
C ASN A 54 11.37 -12.30 -18.23
N LEU A 55 12.13 -11.20 -18.17
CA LEU A 55 13.35 -11.05 -18.97
C LEU A 55 14.33 -12.17 -18.61
N PRO A 56 14.96 -12.85 -19.59
CA PRO A 56 15.83 -14.00 -19.34
C PRO A 56 16.95 -13.73 -18.32
N VAL A 57 17.52 -12.51 -18.37
CA VAL A 57 18.61 -12.05 -17.50
C VAL A 57 18.15 -11.91 -16.03
N LEU A 58 16.87 -11.63 -15.79
CA LEU A 58 16.31 -11.31 -14.48
C LEU A 58 15.49 -12.45 -13.87
N LYS A 59 15.23 -13.53 -14.62
CA LYS A 59 14.49 -14.70 -14.13
C LYS A 59 14.99 -15.24 -12.78
N PRO A 60 16.31 -15.39 -12.51
CA PRO A 60 16.79 -15.86 -11.21
C PRO A 60 16.48 -14.90 -10.05
N ARG A 61 16.26 -13.61 -10.35
CA ARG A 61 15.94 -12.55 -9.37
C ARG A 61 14.47 -12.18 -9.37
N ARG A 62 13.60 -12.97 -10.03
CA ARG A 62 12.19 -12.66 -10.18
C ARG A 62 11.51 -12.41 -8.83
N GLU A 63 11.75 -13.25 -7.84
CA GLU A 63 11.17 -13.10 -6.50
C GLU A 63 11.57 -11.78 -5.83
N GLN A 64 12.83 -11.36 -5.97
CA GLN A 64 13.33 -10.09 -5.45
C GLN A 64 12.67 -8.89 -6.13
N ILE A 65 12.44 -8.97 -7.45
CA ILE A 65 11.75 -7.94 -8.22
C ILE A 65 10.29 -7.81 -7.73
N TRP A 66 9.61 -8.93 -7.54
CA TRP A 66 8.24 -8.93 -7.04
C TRP A 66 8.12 -8.47 -5.58
N ALA A 67 9.17 -8.64 -4.76
CA ALA A 67 9.20 -8.08 -3.40
C ALA A 67 9.14 -6.53 -3.39
N LEU A 68 9.57 -5.87 -4.48
CA LEU A 68 9.51 -4.41 -4.61
C LEU A 68 8.14 -3.90 -5.08
N TYR A 69 7.22 -4.79 -5.47
CA TYR A 69 5.93 -4.42 -6.07
C TYR A 69 5.12 -3.44 -5.21
N VAL A 70 5.05 -3.68 -3.90
CA VAL A 70 4.31 -2.81 -2.96
C VAL A 70 4.91 -1.40 -2.96
N THR A 71 6.24 -1.32 -2.77
CA THR A 71 6.97 -0.04 -2.71
C THR A 71 6.85 0.74 -4.02
N VAL A 72 7.05 0.09 -5.16
CA VAL A 72 6.97 0.73 -6.48
C VAL A 72 5.53 1.19 -6.77
N SER A 73 4.52 0.41 -6.37
CA SER A 73 3.11 0.79 -6.54
C SER A 73 2.76 2.07 -5.77
N LEU A 74 3.23 2.19 -4.52
CA LEU A 74 2.99 3.38 -3.69
C LEU A 74 3.75 4.61 -4.20
N LEU A 75 4.99 4.42 -4.66
CA LEU A 75 5.75 5.47 -5.33
C LEU A 75 5.00 5.97 -6.58
N ALA A 76 4.49 5.05 -7.41
CA ALA A 76 3.71 5.41 -8.59
C ALA A 76 2.44 6.20 -8.24
N VAL A 77 1.74 5.83 -7.16
CA VAL A 77 0.57 6.57 -6.67
C VAL A 77 0.92 8.03 -6.39
N ILE A 78 2.03 8.25 -5.69
CA ILE A 78 2.46 9.58 -5.29
C ILE A 78 3.00 10.37 -6.47
N THR A 79 3.81 9.76 -7.33
CA THR A 79 4.29 10.41 -8.55
C THR A 79 3.13 10.89 -9.40
N ILE A 80 2.09 10.06 -9.59
CA ILE A 80 0.91 10.46 -10.37
C ILE A 80 0.13 11.56 -9.65
N SER A 81 0.00 11.49 -8.32
CA SER A 81 -0.68 12.53 -7.54
C SER A 81 0.03 13.88 -7.64
N VAL A 82 1.37 13.89 -7.55
CA VAL A 82 2.20 15.10 -7.68
C VAL A 82 2.10 15.67 -9.09
N VAL A 83 2.08 14.82 -10.13
CA VAL A 83 1.84 15.27 -11.52
C VAL A 83 0.45 15.88 -11.68
N GLN A 84 -0.59 15.28 -11.07
CA GLN A 84 -1.94 15.87 -11.09
C GLN A 84 -1.98 17.22 -10.38
N ILE A 85 -1.30 17.33 -9.24
CA ILE A 85 -1.18 18.59 -8.49
C ILE A 85 -0.50 19.66 -9.33
N LEU A 86 0.62 19.34 -9.98
CA LEU A 86 1.32 20.25 -10.87
C LEU A 86 0.39 20.75 -11.99
N VAL A 87 -0.35 19.85 -12.63
CA VAL A 87 -1.34 20.20 -13.67
C VAL A 87 -2.44 21.09 -13.08
N GLY A 88 -2.94 20.75 -11.90
CA GLY A 88 -3.99 21.49 -11.20
C GLY A 88 -3.57 22.92 -10.86
N TYR A 89 -2.42 23.11 -10.22
CA TYR A 89 -1.89 24.43 -9.89
C TYR A 89 -1.52 25.23 -11.14
N THR A 90 -0.95 24.60 -12.17
CA THR A 90 -0.70 25.25 -13.47
C THR A 90 -1.98 25.86 -14.06
N LEU A 91 -3.10 25.13 -14.02
CA LEU A 91 -4.40 25.61 -14.50
C LEU A 91 -4.96 26.73 -13.62
N VAL A 92 -4.77 26.66 -12.30
CA VAL A 92 -5.17 27.72 -11.36
C VAL A 92 -4.37 28.99 -11.60
N PHE A 93 -3.04 28.91 -11.75
CA PHE A 93 -2.20 30.05 -12.10
C PHE A 93 -2.61 30.67 -13.42
N TYR A 94 -2.84 29.86 -14.47
CA TYR A 94 -3.30 30.35 -15.77
C TYR A 94 -4.65 31.08 -15.70
N GLY A 95 -5.54 30.66 -14.80
CA GLY A 95 -6.83 31.29 -14.61
C GLY A 95 -6.76 32.63 -13.86
N ILE A 96 -5.80 32.79 -12.94
CA ILE A 96 -5.65 33.96 -12.07
C ILE A 96 -4.68 34.99 -12.64
N SER A 97 -3.56 34.55 -13.20
CA SER A 97 -2.55 35.44 -13.77
C SER A 97 -2.88 35.74 -15.22
N ASN A 98 -2.62 36.96 -15.69
CA ASN A 98 -2.75 37.28 -17.12
C ASN A 98 -1.64 36.65 -17.99
N ASP A 99 -0.81 35.77 -17.41
CA ASP A 99 0.34 35.18 -18.06
C ASP A 99 -0.04 34.07 -19.07
N ASP A 100 0.91 33.71 -19.90
CA ASP A 100 0.80 32.55 -20.78
C ASP A 100 0.81 31.23 -19.99
N LEU A 101 0.22 30.19 -20.60
CA LEU A 101 0.20 28.83 -20.06
C LEU A 101 1.62 28.32 -19.72
N ARG A 102 2.60 28.65 -20.58
CA ARG A 102 4.00 28.26 -20.37
C ARG A 102 4.58 28.90 -19.10
N MET A 103 4.29 30.17 -18.87
CA MET A 103 4.76 30.88 -17.67
C MET A 103 4.06 30.34 -16.42
N SER A 104 2.76 30.04 -16.52
CA SER A 104 1.97 29.43 -15.43
C SER A 104 2.52 28.06 -15.02
N TYR A 105 2.96 27.26 -16.00
CA TYR A 105 3.62 25.97 -15.75
C TYR A 105 4.97 26.15 -15.06
N VAL A 106 5.81 27.08 -15.53
CA VAL A 106 7.10 27.37 -14.89
C VAL A 106 6.92 27.85 -13.45
N ASN A 107 5.91 28.67 -13.19
CA ASN A 107 5.59 29.16 -11.84
C ASN A 107 5.13 28.02 -10.92
N SER A 108 4.30 27.10 -11.41
CA SER A 108 3.87 25.92 -10.66
C SER A 108 5.03 24.96 -10.39
N VAL A 109 5.85 24.63 -11.40
CA VAL A 109 7.06 23.80 -11.22
C VAL A 109 8.01 24.42 -10.19
N SER A 110 8.22 25.73 -10.27
CA SER A 110 9.02 26.47 -9.30
C SER A 110 8.46 26.36 -7.89
N SER A 111 7.16 26.57 -7.71
CA SER A 111 6.51 26.61 -6.39
C SER A 111 6.40 25.22 -5.76
N LEU A 112 6.12 24.19 -6.57
CA LEU A 112 6.09 22.79 -6.14
C LEU A 112 7.49 22.28 -5.76
N SER A 113 8.53 22.84 -6.38
CA SER A 113 9.92 22.57 -5.99
C SER A 113 10.21 23.27 -4.67
N VAL A 114 10.58 22.52 -3.64
CA VAL A 114 10.91 23.05 -2.31
C VAL A 114 11.99 24.14 -2.35
N LEU A 115 12.84 24.15 -3.38
CA LEU A 115 13.90 25.13 -3.56
C LEU A 115 13.44 26.46 -4.18
N GLY A 116 12.34 26.51 -4.93
CA GLY A 116 11.86 27.72 -5.63
C GLY A 116 12.83 28.25 -6.68
N PHE A 117 12.63 27.90 -7.96
CA PHE A 117 13.52 28.37 -9.04
C PHE A 117 13.13 29.73 -9.65
N GLY A 118 11.91 30.20 -9.38
CA GLY A 118 11.35 31.45 -9.87
C GLY A 118 11.29 32.55 -8.81
N GLY A 119 11.27 33.81 -9.25
CA GLY A 119 11.09 34.97 -8.38
C GLY A 119 9.71 34.99 -7.70
N LEU A 120 9.60 35.70 -6.57
CA LEU A 120 8.34 35.92 -5.88
C LEU A 120 7.31 36.54 -6.85
N PRO A 121 6.09 35.96 -6.97
CA PRO A 121 5.05 36.53 -7.81
C PRO A 121 4.75 37.98 -7.42
N SER A 122 4.35 38.82 -8.38
CA SER A 122 4.10 40.25 -8.17
C SER A 122 2.85 40.55 -7.33
N ASN A 123 1.98 39.56 -7.10
CA ASN A 123 0.72 39.71 -6.38
C ASN A 123 0.67 38.79 -5.15
N VAL A 124 0.24 39.34 -4.00
CA VAL A 124 0.04 38.62 -2.73
C VAL A 124 -0.82 37.37 -2.90
N PHE A 125 -1.84 37.40 -3.76
CA PHE A 125 -2.70 36.24 -4.01
C PHE A 125 -1.95 35.09 -4.72
N GLN A 126 -1.03 35.42 -5.63
CA GLN A 126 -0.20 34.42 -6.29
C GLN A 126 0.89 33.90 -5.35
N SER A 127 1.45 34.76 -4.48
CA SER A 127 2.44 34.34 -3.48
C SER A 127 1.85 33.38 -2.44
N THR A 128 0.61 33.63 -1.99
CA THR A 128 -0.09 32.73 -1.05
C THR A 128 -0.44 31.39 -1.70
N LEU A 129 -0.84 31.39 -2.98
CA LEU A 129 -1.07 30.16 -3.72
C LEU A 129 0.22 29.35 -3.93
N ALA A 130 1.32 30.01 -4.28
CA ALA A 130 2.63 29.40 -4.42
C ALA A 130 3.13 28.80 -3.09
N LEU A 131 2.91 29.51 -1.97
CA LEU A 131 3.19 28.99 -0.64
C LEU A 131 2.38 27.71 -0.36
N ALA A 132 1.08 27.72 -0.65
CA ALA A 132 0.23 26.55 -0.47
C ALA A 132 0.69 25.37 -1.32
N GLU A 133 1.06 25.61 -2.58
CA GLU A 133 1.61 24.57 -3.48
C GLU A 133 2.93 23.99 -2.93
N ALA A 134 3.83 24.82 -2.40
CA ALA A 134 5.10 24.38 -1.84
C ALA A 134 4.95 23.40 -0.67
N PHE A 135 3.86 23.49 0.10
CA PHE A 135 3.56 22.53 1.16
C PHE A 135 3.01 21.20 0.65
N THR A 136 2.39 21.17 -0.54
CA THR A 136 1.73 19.95 -1.04
C THR A 136 2.73 18.82 -1.28
N GLY A 137 3.84 19.06 -1.97
CA GLY A 137 4.86 18.04 -2.23
C GLY A 137 5.35 17.35 -0.95
N PRO A 138 5.84 18.08 0.07
CA PRO A 138 6.21 17.53 1.36
C PRO A 138 5.09 16.75 2.07
N ILE A 139 3.83 17.20 1.99
CA ILE A 139 2.69 16.45 2.56
C ILE A 139 2.58 15.06 1.92
N PHE A 140 2.66 14.95 0.60
CA PHE A 140 2.62 13.66 -0.09
C PHE A 140 3.78 12.76 0.31
N VAL A 141 5.00 13.30 0.40
CA VAL A 141 6.17 12.55 0.86
C VAL A 141 6.00 12.08 2.31
N ALA A 142 5.48 12.94 3.20
CA ALA A 142 5.21 12.56 4.59
C ALA A 142 4.17 11.43 4.68
N LEU A 143 3.10 11.50 3.87
CA LEU A 143 2.10 10.44 3.78
C LEU A 143 2.70 9.12 3.27
N LEU A 144 3.62 9.17 2.30
CA LEU A 144 4.35 7.98 1.83
C LEU A 144 5.10 7.30 2.97
N ILE A 145 5.90 8.08 3.69
CA ILE A 145 6.78 7.58 4.74
C ILE A 145 5.94 6.97 5.85
N ALA A 146 4.87 7.66 6.26
CA ALA A 146 3.94 7.18 7.27
C ALA A 146 3.28 5.86 6.84
N TYR A 147 2.83 5.77 5.58
CA TYR A 147 2.22 4.55 5.06
C TYR A 147 3.22 3.39 4.96
N LEU A 148 4.43 3.64 4.47
CA LEU A 148 5.48 2.61 4.39
C LEU A 148 5.87 2.08 5.77
N ALA A 149 5.99 2.95 6.77
CA ALA A 149 6.27 2.54 8.14
C ALA A 149 5.14 1.64 8.70
N ASN A 150 3.88 2.05 8.50
CA ASN A 150 2.71 1.29 8.92
C ASN A 150 2.61 -0.07 8.22
N MET A 151 2.83 -0.11 6.91
CA MET A 151 2.86 -1.34 6.12
C MET A 151 3.95 -2.29 6.62
N ASN A 152 5.18 -1.80 6.81
CA ASN A 152 6.28 -2.63 7.33
C ASN A 152 5.98 -3.18 8.73
N SER A 153 5.30 -2.40 9.58
CA SER A 153 4.84 -2.86 10.88
C SER A 153 3.81 -3.98 10.75
N ALA A 154 2.82 -3.86 9.85
CA ALA A 154 1.83 -4.89 9.60
C ALA A 154 2.46 -6.20 9.09
N ILE A 155 3.43 -6.08 8.17
CA ILE A 155 4.20 -7.22 7.67
C ILE A 155 4.96 -7.90 8.81
N SER A 156 5.64 -7.12 9.64
CA SER A 156 6.41 -7.65 10.78
C SER A 156 5.52 -8.35 11.81
N GLN A 157 4.32 -7.80 12.06
CA GLN A 157 3.34 -8.40 12.95
C GLN A 157 2.83 -9.75 12.43
N ARG A 158 2.47 -9.83 11.15
CA ARG A 158 2.06 -11.11 10.53
C ARG A 158 3.18 -12.14 10.52
N GLN A 159 4.41 -11.74 10.21
CA GLN A 159 5.55 -12.64 10.27
C GLN A 159 5.80 -13.16 11.69
N SER A 160 5.60 -12.33 12.71
CA SER A 160 5.69 -12.75 14.11
C SER A 160 4.60 -13.75 14.49
N GLN A 161 3.36 -13.55 14.04
CA GLN A 161 2.25 -14.46 14.30
C GLN A 161 2.47 -15.82 13.63
N VAL A 162 2.92 -15.84 12.37
CA VAL A 162 3.25 -17.07 11.65
C VAL A 162 4.37 -17.84 12.36
N ARG A 163 5.41 -17.15 12.83
CA ARG A 163 6.51 -17.76 13.61
C ARG A 163 6.12 -18.19 15.03
N SER A 164 4.94 -17.79 15.52
CA SER A 164 4.50 -18.16 16.87
C SER A 164 4.33 -19.67 17.05
N ILE A 165 3.98 -20.39 15.97
CA ILE A 165 3.89 -21.86 15.97
C ILE A 165 5.26 -22.47 16.29
N GLU A 166 6.31 -21.97 15.62
CA GLU A 166 7.68 -22.45 15.80
C GLU A 166 8.18 -22.24 17.23
N VAL A 167 7.76 -21.15 17.88
CA VAL A 167 8.07 -20.88 19.30
C VAL A 167 7.30 -21.80 20.25
N LYS A 168 6.04 -22.13 19.95
CA LYS A 168 5.16 -22.91 20.84
C LYS A 168 5.40 -24.42 20.73
N VAL A 169 5.54 -24.94 19.51
CA VAL A 169 5.55 -26.40 19.23
C VAL A 169 6.79 -26.82 18.42
N GLY A 170 7.59 -25.87 17.94
CA GLY A 170 8.72 -26.14 17.03
C GLY A 170 8.31 -26.07 15.55
N ALA A 171 9.29 -25.97 14.67
CA ALA A 171 9.06 -25.83 13.22
C ALA A 171 8.45 -27.12 12.65
N ALA A 172 7.21 -27.09 12.18
CA ALA A 172 6.53 -28.19 11.49
C ALA A 172 6.19 -27.80 10.05
N ASN A 173 6.12 -28.79 9.15
CA ASN A 173 5.79 -28.57 7.73
C ASN A 173 4.45 -29.20 7.33
N SER A 174 3.79 -29.92 8.24
CA SER A 174 2.51 -30.59 7.98
C SER A 174 1.65 -30.68 9.23
N GLY A 175 0.33 -30.76 9.04
CA GLY A 175 -0.63 -30.85 10.15
C GLY A 175 -0.38 -32.04 11.10
N PRO A 176 -0.11 -33.27 10.59
CA PRO A 176 0.26 -34.40 11.42
C PRO A 176 1.55 -34.17 12.22
N GLU A 177 2.60 -33.63 11.57
CA GLU A 177 3.88 -33.36 12.24
C GLU A 177 3.73 -32.32 13.35
N LEU A 178 2.84 -31.33 13.17
CA LEU A 178 2.52 -30.35 14.20
C LEU A 178 1.88 -31.02 15.44
N LEU A 179 0.98 -31.97 15.25
CA LEU A 179 0.36 -32.75 16.33
C LEU A 179 1.37 -33.67 17.03
N GLU A 180 2.21 -34.36 16.26
CA GLU A 180 3.26 -35.22 16.79
C GLU A 180 4.24 -34.42 17.66
N ARG A 181 4.64 -33.22 17.22
CA ARG A 181 5.49 -32.34 18.03
C ARG A 181 4.78 -31.77 19.25
N ALA A 182 3.49 -31.44 19.13
CA ALA A 182 2.70 -31.01 20.29
C ALA A 182 2.64 -32.11 21.35
N LEU A 183 2.43 -33.36 20.94
CA LEU A 183 2.44 -34.53 21.81
C LEU A 183 3.82 -34.82 22.42
N ALA A 184 4.90 -34.66 21.65
CA ALA A 184 6.26 -34.89 22.11
C ALA A 184 6.82 -33.78 23.02
N GLY A 185 6.17 -32.61 23.06
CA GLY A 185 6.64 -31.44 23.80
C GLY A 185 5.59 -30.84 24.73
N PRO A 186 4.97 -29.71 24.37
CA PRO A 186 4.15 -28.88 25.27
C PRO A 186 2.77 -29.49 25.62
N GLY A 187 2.39 -30.59 24.98
CA GLY A 187 1.08 -31.24 25.10
C GLY A 187 0.01 -30.62 24.19
N LEU A 188 -1.07 -31.38 23.95
CA LEU A 188 -2.18 -30.96 23.09
C LEU A 188 -2.93 -29.72 23.60
N GLY A 189 -2.88 -29.44 24.91
CA GLY A 189 -3.48 -28.23 25.48
C GLY A 189 -2.83 -26.92 25.02
N ALA A 190 -1.58 -26.97 24.57
CA ALA A 190 -0.91 -25.80 23.98
C ALA A 190 -1.48 -25.42 22.59
N MET A 191 -2.21 -26.34 21.96
CA MET A 191 -2.79 -26.10 20.64
C MET A 191 -3.98 -25.13 20.68
N THR A 192 -4.74 -25.08 21.77
CA THR A 192 -5.85 -24.12 21.94
C THR A 192 -5.39 -22.68 21.71
N ALA A 193 -4.21 -22.31 22.23
CA ALA A 193 -3.64 -20.99 22.02
C ALA A 193 -3.20 -20.76 20.57
N ILE A 194 -2.85 -21.80 19.82
CA ILE A 194 -2.53 -21.69 18.39
C ILE A 194 -3.82 -21.49 17.59
N TRP A 195 -4.88 -22.24 17.90
CA TRP A 195 -6.18 -22.10 17.25
C TRP A 195 -6.77 -20.69 17.42
N GLN A 196 -6.69 -20.13 18.63
CA GLN A 196 -7.17 -18.77 18.92
C GLN A 196 -6.39 -17.69 18.16
N ASP A 197 -5.06 -17.80 18.12
CA ASP A 197 -4.21 -16.86 17.37
C ASP A 197 -4.53 -16.91 15.87
N TRP A 198 -4.67 -18.11 15.30
CA TRP A 198 -4.99 -18.28 13.88
C TRP A 198 -6.43 -17.91 13.53
N THR A 199 -7.39 -18.13 14.43
CA THR A 199 -8.76 -17.65 14.25
C THR A 199 -8.78 -16.13 14.14
N THR A 200 -8.03 -15.46 15.02
CA THR A 200 -7.87 -14.00 14.97
C THR A 200 -7.24 -13.56 13.64
N GLU A 201 -6.22 -14.28 13.17
CA GLU A 201 -5.57 -13.99 11.89
C GLU A 201 -6.52 -14.20 10.69
N PHE A 202 -7.34 -15.25 10.68
CA PHE A 202 -8.30 -15.48 9.61
C PHE A 202 -9.36 -14.37 9.53
N VAL A 203 -9.87 -13.91 10.66
CA VAL A 203 -10.81 -12.77 10.72
C VAL A 203 -10.16 -11.49 10.20
N GLN A 204 -8.91 -11.23 10.58
CA GLN A 204 -8.17 -10.06 10.10
C GLN A 204 -7.85 -10.15 8.61
N ALA A 205 -7.51 -11.35 8.11
CA ALA A 205 -7.26 -11.59 6.71
C ALA A 205 -8.53 -11.32 5.88
N GLU A 206 -9.69 -11.84 6.29
CA GLU A 206 -10.98 -11.59 5.65
C GLU A 206 -11.27 -10.09 5.51
N ALA A 207 -11.12 -9.33 6.61
CA ALA A 207 -11.32 -7.89 6.61
C ALA A 207 -10.32 -7.13 5.71
N SER A 208 -9.13 -7.70 5.49
CA SER A 208 -8.05 -7.07 4.75
C SER A 208 -8.10 -7.30 3.24
N PHE A 209 -8.73 -8.38 2.74
CA PHE A 209 -8.64 -8.75 1.31
C PHE A 209 -9.28 -7.74 0.34
N THR A 210 -10.30 -7.01 0.78
CA THR A 210 -10.97 -5.99 -0.05
C THR A 210 -10.29 -4.63 -0.03
N THR A 211 -9.22 -4.49 0.76
CA THR A 211 -8.56 -3.22 1.05
C THR A 211 -7.38 -2.97 0.11
N VAL A 212 -6.89 -1.73 0.08
CA VAL A 212 -5.63 -1.38 -0.62
C VAL A 212 -4.47 -2.27 -0.17
N GLU A 213 -4.36 -2.53 1.13
CA GLU A 213 -3.33 -3.40 1.70
C GLU A 213 -3.48 -4.83 1.18
N GLY A 214 -4.67 -5.42 1.26
CA GLY A 214 -4.94 -6.75 0.71
C GLY A 214 -4.59 -6.84 -0.78
N TYR A 215 -5.01 -5.86 -1.57
CA TYR A 215 -4.71 -5.82 -3.00
C TYR A 215 -3.20 -5.79 -3.29
N LEU A 216 -2.43 -5.02 -2.54
CA LEU A 216 -0.97 -4.92 -2.71
C LEU A 216 -0.27 -6.18 -2.21
N LEU A 217 -0.70 -6.70 -1.05
CA LEU A 217 -0.07 -7.83 -0.40
C LEU A 217 -0.27 -9.10 -1.19
N VAL A 218 -1.45 -9.40 -1.75
CA VAL A 218 -1.75 -10.61 -2.56
C VAL A 218 -0.70 -10.89 -3.63
N TYR A 219 -0.04 -9.86 -4.17
CA TYR A 219 0.95 -10.02 -5.24
C TYR A 219 2.42 -9.96 -4.76
N SER A 220 2.67 -9.77 -3.46
CA SER A 220 4.03 -9.74 -2.88
C SER A 220 4.50 -11.14 -2.45
N PRO A 221 5.57 -11.71 -3.03
CA PRO A 221 5.98 -13.10 -2.78
C PRO A 221 6.49 -13.38 -1.37
N GLY A 222 7.10 -12.38 -0.72
CA GLY A 222 7.81 -12.59 0.55
C GLY A 222 6.91 -12.90 1.76
N MET A 223 5.60 -12.74 1.62
CA MET A 223 4.63 -12.98 2.71
C MET A 223 3.82 -14.26 2.55
N HIS A 224 3.47 -14.68 1.32
CA HIS A 224 2.48 -15.74 1.11
C HIS A 224 3.00 -17.15 1.25
N VAL A 225 4.29 -17.38 0.94
CA VAL A 225 4.79 -18.76 0.78
C VAL A 225 4.73 -19.55 2.08
N ARG A 226 4.97 -18.90 3.22
CA ARG A 226 4.79 -19.54 4.54
C ARG A 226 3.37 -19.39 5.07
N TRP A 227 2.75 -18.21 4.99
CA TRP A 227 1.41 -18.01 5.55
C TRP A 227 0.37 -19.00 5.01
N LEU A 228 0.35 -19.25 3.69
CA LEU A 228 -0.61 -20.18 3.10
C LEU A 228 -0.33 -21.64 3.51
N ALA A 229 0.94 -22.03 3.57
CA ALA A 229 1.35 -23.37 4.00
C ALA A 229 1.02 -23.59 5.49
N ASP A 230 1.30 -22.59 6.33
CA ASP A 230 1.04 -22.64 7.76
C ASP A 230 -0.48 -22.60 8.06
N ALA A 231 -1.26 -21.83 7.30
CA ALA A 231 -2.71 -21.84 7.38
C ALA A 231 -3.29 -23.23 7.06
N GLN A 232 -2.81 -23.87 5.98
CA GLN A 232 -3.22 -25.23 5.64
C GLN A 232 -2.80 -26.22 6.74
N MET A 233 -1.56 -26.15 7.20
CA MET A 233 -1.04 -26.99 8.28
C MET A 233 -1.91 -26.91 9.55
N VAL A 234 -2.29 -25.70 9.96
CA VAL A 234 -3.12 -25.45 11.15
C VAL A 234 -4.52 -26.02 10.97
N LEU A 235 -5.15 -25.82 9.80
CA LEU A 235 -6.47 -26.38 9.51
C LEU A 235 -6.45 -27.92 9.47
N ASP A 236 -5.43 -28.50 8.83
CA ASP A 236 -5.25 -29.96 8.76
C ASP A 236 -5.04 -30.52 10.18
N ALA A 237 -4.18 -29.90 10.99
CA ALA A 237 -3.94 -30.32 12.37
C ALA A 237 -5.19 -30.23 13.25
N ALA A 238 -5.97 -29.14 13.13
CA ALA A 238 -7.22 -28.99 13.88
C ALA A 238 -8.26 -30.06 13.48
N SER A 239 -8.39 -30.34 12.18
CA SER A 239 -9.29 -31.37 11.67
C SER A 239 -8.90 -32.77 12.15
N LEU A 240 -7.60 -33.10 12.12
CA LEU A 240 -7.07 -34.37 12.58
C LEU A 240 -7.21 -34.54 14.09
N ARG A 241 -6.94 -33.49 14.87
CA ARG A 241 -7.15 -33.50 16.32
C ARG A 241 -8.60 -33.86 16.67
N ASN A 242 -9.57 -33.22 16.01
CA ASN A 242 -10.99 -33.39 16.32
C ASN A 242 -11.58 -34.70 15.77
N THR A 243 -10.93 -35.36 14.82
CA THR A 243 -11.44 -36.60 14.20
C THR A 243 -10.73 -37.86 14.69
N VAL A 244 -9.44 -37.78 15.01
CA VAL A 244 -8.59 -38.94 15.33
C VAL A 244 -8.36 -39.09 16.84
N ILE A 245 -8.35 -37.98 17.59
CA ILE A 245 -7.99 -38.00 19.01
C ILE A 245 -9.28 -38.03 19.84
N ASP A 246 -9.40 -39.03 20.73
CA ASP A 246 -10.53 -39.20 21.65
C ASP A 246 -10.45 -38.20 22.82
N LEU A 247 -10.56 -36.92 22.47
CA LEU A 247 -10.63 -35.78 23.38
C LEU A 247 -11.84 -34.92 22.99
N PRO A 248 -12.37 -34.12 23.92
CA PRO A 248 -13.35 -33.10 23.58
C PRO A 248 -12.85 -32.20 22.45
N ALA A 249 -13.77 -31.80 21.57
CA ALA A 249 -13.47 -30.84 20.52
C ALA A 249 -12.92 -29.55 21.12
N ASP A 250 -11.82 -29.07 20.55
CA ASP A 250 -11.16 -27.83 20.96
C ASP A 250 -11.72 -26.69 20.10
N PRO A 251 -12.33 -25.68 20.73
CA PRO A 251 -12.99 -24.58 20.02
C PRO A 251 -12.02 -23.64 19.31
#